data_AF-A0A060T3G9-F1
#
_entry.id   AF-A0A060T3G9-F1
#
_cell.length_a   1.000
_cell.length_b   1.000
_cell.length_c   1.000
_cell.angle_alpha   90.00
_cell.angle_beta   90.00
_cell.angle_gamma   90.00
#
_symmetry.space_group_name_H-M   'P 1'
#
loop_
_entity.id
_entity.type
_entity.pdbx_description
1 polymer ?
#
loop_
_entity_poly.entity_id
_entity_poly.type
_entity_poly.pdbx_seq_one_letter_code
_entity_poly.pdbx_strand_id
1 'polypeptide(L)'
;MPCQGVTVHVVDQSGDRLLAHELLTFEPADFDSSAAHLLTESEGYDDMRGVMKKARRSKMRAHKTPVDGNACRIYGSIPVTRVRGDLHITAKGYGYRDRRVLRPEQLNFTHIIDEFSFGTYYPKLVNPLDGTVVVAENSLEHIKYFLSVVRTKYRSYSTGYTVDTNQYAVTEMKGVTNQGRLSHPPGLFFKYDMEPIALDITDRRLPFSQWLVRSVNIIGGVIVCTGSLYRLFEAACGKVLRQSRVKSGMLDKLEE
;
A
#
# COMPACT_ATOMS: atom_id res chain seq x y z
N MET A 1 -7.91 5.99 22.45
CA MET A 1 -9.15 6.45 23.15
C MET A 1 -10.15 5.30 23.21
N PRO A 2 -10.95 5.17 24.28
CA PRO A 2 -11.90 4.07 24.45
C PRO A 2 -13.08 4.17 23.49
N CYS A 3 -13.64 3.03 23.08
CA CYS A 3 -14.73 2.96 22.09
C CYS A 3 -16.00 3.74 22.49
N GLN A 4 -16.29 3.84 23.79
CA GLN A 4 -17.48 4.54 24.27
C GLN A 4 -17.48 6.03 23.94
N GLY A 5 -16.30 6.63 23.73
CA GLY A 5 -16.13 8.05 23.47
C GLY A 5 -16.08 8.42 21.99
N VAL A 6 -16.22 7.46 21.07
CA VAL A 6 -16.10 7.67 19.62
C VAL A 6 -17.47 7.57 18.95
N THR A 7 -17.69 8.41 17.95
CA THR A 7 -18.87 8.40 17.09
C THR A 7 -18.44 8.45 15.63
N VAL A 8 -19.11 7.67 14.80
CA VAL A 8 -18.81 7.57 13.37
C VAL A 8 -20.06 7.94 12.58
N HIS A 9 -19.90 8.90 11.67
CA HIS A 9 -20.96 9.40 10.80
C HIS A 9 -20.44 9.49 9.36
N VAL A 10 -21.29 9.18 8.40
CA VAL A 10 -21.02 9.46 6.99
C VAL A 10 -21.99 10.54 6.52
N VAL A 11 -21.47 11.54 5.84
CA VAL A 11 -22.25 12.61 5.23
C VAL A 11 -21.95 12.62 3.74
N ASP A 12 -22.99 12.57 2.91
CA ASP A 12 -22.82 12.67 1.46
C ASP A 12 -22.99 14.13 0.98
N GLN A 13 -22.73 14.38 -0.31
CA GLN A 13 -22.97 15.68 -0.93
C GLN A 13 -24.45 16.07 -0.96
N SER A 14 -25.35 15.09 -0.91
CA SER A 14 -26.80 15.31 -0.83
C SER A 14 -27.22 15.87 0.54
N GLY A 15 -26.33 15.82 1.53
CA GLY A 15 -26.59 16.22 2.91
C GLY A 15 -27.26 15.14 3.75
N ASP A 16 -27.43 13.93 3.21
CA ASP A 16 -27.92 12.79 3.95
C ASP A 16 -26.85 12.29 4.92
N ARG A 17 -27.29 11.84 6.09
CA ARG A 17 -26.42 11.46 7.20
C ARG A 17 -26.68 10.02 7.59
N LEU A 18 -25.72 9.16 7.30
CA LEU A 18 -25.75 7.77 7.71
C LEU A 18 -25.06 7.63 9.07
N LEU A 19 -25.79 7.08 10.06
CA LEU A 19 -25.25 6.71 11.37
C LEU A 19 -24.40 5.44 11.25
N ALA A 20 -23.20 5.57 10.69
CA ALA A 20 -22.28 4.46 10.49
C ALA A 20 -21.87 3.75 11.80
N HIS A 21 -22.04 4.40 12.96
CA HIS A 21 -21.84 3.77 14.26
C HIS A 21 -22.69 2.51 14.50
N GLU A 22 -23.86 2.38 13.86
CA GLU A 22 -24.71 1.19 14.02
C GLU A 22 -24.32 0.04 13.07
N LEU A 23 -23.58 0.35 12.01
CA LEU A 23 -23.18 -0.61 10.98
C LEU A 23 -21.77 -1.19 11.22
N LEU A 24 -20.96 -0.47 11.98
CA LEU A 24 -19.60 -0.85 12.31
C LEU A 24 -19.54 -1.56 13.66
N THR A 25 -18.56 -2.45 13.80
CA THR A 25 -18.27 -3.12 15.06
C THR A 25 -17.14 -2.37 15.77
N PHE A 26 -17.28 -2.19 17.08
CA PHE A 26 -16.34 -1.49 17.94
C PHE A 26 -15.82 -2.45 19.01
N GLU A 27 -14.51 -2.73 18.99
CA GLU A 27 -13.86 -3.63 19.94
C GLU A 27 -12.78 -2.89 20.74
N PRO A 28 -12.70 -3.08 22.07
CA PRO A 28 -11.58 -2.58 22.85
C PRO A 28 -10.28 -3.27 22.42
N ALA A 29 -9.23 -2.48 22.20
CA ALA A 29 -7.93 -2.96 21.75
C ALA A 29 -6.78 -2.20 22.42
N ASP A 30 -5.59 -2.79 22.38
CA ASP A 30 -4.36 -2.11 22.75
C ASP A 30 -3.72 -1.47 21.53
N PHE A 31 -3.07 -0.32 21.72
CA PHE A 31 -2.42 0.41 20.64
C PHE A 31 -0.97 -0.06 20.46
N ASP A 32 -0.69 -0.79 19.38
CA ASP A 32 0.66 -1.23 19.00
C ASP A 32 1.01 -0.70 17.61
N SER A 33 2.00 0.19 17.51
CA SER A 33 2.44 0.82 16.27
C SER A 33 3.58 0.10 15.56
N SER A 34 4.03 -1.06 16.06
CA SER A 34 5.27 -1.72 15.59
C SER A 34 5.20 -2.30 14.17
N ALA A 35 4.00 -2.51 13.63
CA ALA A 35 3.78 -3.09 12.30
C ALA A 35 3.39 -2.07 11.22
N ALA A 36 3.16 -0.80 11.60
CA ALA A 36 2.63 0.22 10.72
C ALA A 36 3.72 1.19 10.22
N HIS A 37 3.52 1.78 9.04
CA HIS A 37 4.44 2.74 8.41
C HIS A 37 3.83 4.14 8.29
N LEU A 38 4.66 5.16 8.10
CA LEU A 38 4.17 6.53 7.87
C LEU A 38 3.77 6.72 6.41
N LEU A 39 2.70 7.48 6.15
CA LEU A 39 2.20 7.73 4.79
C LEU A 39 3.20 8.40 3.84
N THR A 40 4.13 9.19 4.37
CA THR A 40 5.20 9.84 3.60
C THR A 40 6.33 8.90 3.21
N GLU A 41 6.43 7.74 3.86
CA GLU A 41 7.45 6.74 3.59
C GLU A 41 6.89 5.78 2.52
N SER A 42 7.15 6.07 1.24
CA SER A 42 6.73 5.15 0.18
C SER A 42 7.47 3.82 0.37
N GLU A 43 6.75 2.75 0.72
CA GLU A 43 7.34 1.41 0.68
C GLU A 43 7.74 1.12 -0.78
N GLY A 44 9.05 1.21 -1.04
CA GLY A 44 9.63 0.64 -2.24
C GLY A 44 9.30 -0.86 -2.28
N TYR A 45 9.09 -1.38 -3.48
CA TYR A 45 8.70 -2.78 -3.76
C TYR A 45 9.33 -3.77 -2.77
N ASP A 46 8.50 -4.42 -1.95
CA ASP A 46 8.94 -5.36 -0.92
C ASP A 46 9.75 -6.50 -1.57
N ASP A 47 11.05 -6.55 -1.29
CA ASP A 47 11.92 -7.66 -1.73
C ASP A 47 11.43 -8.98 -1.11
N MET A 48 11.61 -10.10 -1.80
CA MET A 48 11.16 -11.44 -1.35
C MET A 48 11.70 -11.79 0.05
N ARG A 49 12.89 -11.28 0.41
CA ARG A 49 13.45 -11.43 1.77
C ARG A 49 12.67 -10.63 2.83
N GLY A 50 12.21 -9.43 2.48
CA GLY A 50 11.35 -8.60 3.33
C GLY A 50 10.03 -9.29 3.61
N VAL A 51 9.37 -9.81 2.56
CA VAL A 51 8.12 -10.58 2.66
C VAL A 51 8.29 -11.82 3.54
N MET A 52 9.36 -12.59 3.35
CA MET A 52 9.65 -13.79 4.16
C MET A 52 9.90 -13.45 5.64
N LYS A 53 10.51 -12.30 5.94
CA LYS A 53 10.72 -11.84 7.32
C LYS A 53 9.42 -11.37 7.97
N LYS A 54 8.58 -10.63 7.25
CA LYS A 54 7.22 -10.23 7.67
C LYS A 54 6.34 -11.48 7.92
N ALA A 55 6.36 -12.46 7.00
CA ALA A 55 5.62 -13.72 7.12
C ALA A 55 6.10 -14.63 8.27
N ARG A 56 7.40 -14.64 8.60
CA ARG A 56 7.91 -15.37 9.78
C ARG A 56 7.50 -14.72 11.10
N ARG A 57 7.31 -13.40 11.12
CA ARG A 57 6.80 -12.64 12.28
C ARG A 57 5.28 -12.77 12.43
N SER A 58 4.53 -12.94 11.34
CA SER A 58 3.07 -13.09 11.35
C SER A 58 2.56 -14.46 11.80
N LYS A 59 3.40 -15.33 12.39
CA LYS A 59 2.92 -16.51 13.12
C LYS A 59 1.87 -16.04 14.12
N MET A 60 0.60 -16.34 13.80
CA MET A 60 -0.61 -15.86 14.45
C MET A 60 -0.45 -15.80 15.96
N ARG A 61 -0.15 -14.61 16.50
CA ARG A 61 -0.50 -14.33 17.88
C ARG A 61 -2.02 -14.37 17.91
N ALA A 62 -2.59 -15.28 18.71
CA ALA A 62 -4.02 -15.28 18.97
C ALA A 62 -4.39 -13.86 19.43
N HIS A 63 -5.25 -13.19 18.65
CA HIS A 63 -5.71 -11.85 18.95
C HIS A 63 -6.55 -11.95 20.23
N LYS A 64 -5.94 -11.66 21.38
CA LYS A 64 -6.63 -11.64 22.66
C LYS A 64 -7.21 -10.24 22.81
N THR A 65 -8.51 -10.11 22.65
CA THR A 65 -9.22 -8.85 22.88
C THR A 65 -9.10 -8.48 24.36
N PRO A 66 -8.38 -7.40 24.72
CA PRO A 66 -8.33 -6.94 26.10
C PRO A 66 -9.71 -6.46 26.54
N VAL A 67 -10.09 -6.75 27.78
CA VAL A 67 -11.39 -6.32 28.34
C VAL A 67 -11.42 -4.80 28.57
N ASP A 68 -10.27 -4.23 28.97
CA ASP A 68 -10.05 -2.79 29.17
C ASP A 68 -8.92 -2.28 28.27
N GLY A 69 -9.18 -2.20 26.96
CA GLY A 69 -8.23 -1.64 25.99
C GLY A 69 -8.21 -0.11 26.00
N ASN A 70 -7.01 0.48 25.93
CA ASN A 70 -6.83 1.94 25.85
C ASN A 70 -7.16 2.54 24.46
N ALA A 71 -7.34 1.68 23.46
CA ALA A 71 -7.72 2.03 22.10
C ALA A 71 -9.02 1.34 21.68
N CYS A 72 -9.55 1.80 20.55
CA CYS A 72 -10.75 1.25 19.95
C CYS A 72 -10.43 0.76 18.54
N ARG A 73 -10.72 -0.50 18.28
CA ARG A 73 -10.67 -1.09 16.95
C ARG A 73 -12.05 -0.95 16.31
N ILE A 74 -12.11 -0.29 15.16
CA ILE A 74 -13.33 -0.08 14.40
C ILE A 74 -13.18 -0.83 13.08
N TYR A 75 -14.09 -1.75 12.79
CA TYR A 75 -14.06 -2.51 11.54
C TYR A 75 -15.47 -2.84 11.06
N GLY A 76 -15.59 -3.07 9.76
CA GLY A 76 -16.85 -3.37 9.10
C GLY A 76 -16.88 -2.81 7.68
N SER A 77 -18.06 -2.82 7.07
CA SER A 77 -18.27 -2.26 5.74
C SER A 77 -19.52 -1.40 5.75
N ILE A 78 -19.43 -0.21 5.16
CA ILE A 78 -20.51 0.76 5.16
C ILE A 78 -20.97 0.92 3.70
N PRO A 79 -22.26 0.69 3.39
CA PRO A 79 -22.80 1.02 2.08
C PRO A 79 -22.87 2.54 1.96
N VAL A 80 -22.15 3.10 0.99
CA VAL A 80 -22.16 4.54 0.70
C VAL A 80 -22.59 4.80 -0.73
N THR A 81 -23.24 5.93 -0.95
CA THR A 81 -23.56 6.42 -2.28
C THR A 81 -22.29 6.80 -3.05
N ARG A 82 -22.27 6.56 -4.36
CA ARG A 82 -21.14 6.86 -5.24
C ARG A 82 -21.11 8.33 -5.68
N VAL A 83 -21.09 9.22 -4.69
CA VAL A 83 -20.96 10.68 -4.83
C VAL A 83 -19.85 11.16 -3.90
N ARG A 84 -19.54 12.46 -3.95
CA ARG A 84 -18.66 13.06 -2.94
C ARG A 84 -19.24 12.87 -1.55
N GLY A 85 -18.41 12.48 -0.60
CA GLY A 85 -18.83 12.34 0.79
C GLY A 85 -17.66 12.48 1.76
N ASP A 86 -18.01 12.47 3.04
CA ASP A 86 -17.10 12.63 4.15
C ASP A 86 -17.47 11.65 5.25
N LEU A 87 -16.52 10.79 5.61
CA LEU A 87 -16.61 9.91 6.77
C LEU A 87 -15.95 10.60 7.96
N HIS A 88 -16.75 10.93 8.95
CA HIS A 88 -16.34 11.59 10.18
C HIS A 88 -16.19 10.57 11.30
N ILE A 89 -15.00 10.48 11.88
CA ILE A 89 -14.74 9.78 13.14
C ILE A 89 -14.38 10.84 14.18
N THR A 90 -15.34 11.20 15.02
CA THR A 90 -15.18 12.25 16.03
C THR A 90 -15.41 11.70 17.42
N ALA A 91 -14.98 12.46 18.43
CA ALA A 91 -15.34 12.15 19.80
C ALA A 91 -16.79 12.60 20.11
N LYS A 92 -17.46 11.90 21.03
CA LYS A 92 -18.81 12.27 21.48
C LYS A 92 -18.83 13.70 22.02
N GLY A 93 -19.79 14.48 21.51
CA GLY A 93 -19.94 15.90 21.84
C GLY A 93 -19.10 16.86 20.99
N TYR A 94 -18.22 16.35 20.12
CA TYR A 94 -17.46 17.14 19.15
C TYR A 94 -17.97 16.89 17.72
N GLY A 95 -18.30 17.98 17.02
CA GLY A 95 -18.89 17.95 15.67
C GLY A 95 -20.39 17.65 15.67
N TYR A 96 -20.82 16.66 16.44
CA TYR A 96 -22.21 16.29 16.63
C TYR A 96 -22.62 16.43 18.10
N ARG A 97 -23.84 16.91 18.33
CA ARG A 97 -24.40 17.07 19.67
C ARG A 97 -24.71 15.68 20.25
N ASP A 98 -24.08 15.37 21.38
CA ASP A 98 -24.36 14.17 22.17
C ASP A 98 -24.57 14.58 23.63
N ARG A 99 -25.27 13.74 24.41
CA ARG A 99 -25.55 13.95 25.84
C ARG A 99 -24.29 13.93 26.69
N ARG A 100 -23.24 13.25 26.23
CA ARG A 100 -21.93 13.19 26.90
C ARG A 100 -20.89 13.88 26.03
N VAL A 101 -20.21 14.87 26.59
CA VAL A 101 -19.09 15.56 25.97
C VAL A 101 -17.82 15.11 26.68
N LEU A 102 -16.88 14.54 25.93
CA LEU A 102 -15.57 14.20 26.48
C LEU A 102 -14.78 15.47 26.79
N ARG A 103 -13.88 15.41 27.78
CA ARG A 103 -13.00 16.55 28.06
C ARG A 103 -11.83 16.57 27.05
N PRO A 104 -11.31 17.76 26.67
CA PRO A 104 -10.19 17.87 25.73
C PRO A 104 -8.96 17.06 26.11
N GLU A 105 -8.69 16.85 27.40
CA GLU A 105 -7.50 16.13 27.87
C GLU A 105 -7.60 14.61 27.64
N GLN A 106 -8.81 14.10 27.36
CA GLN A 106 -9.07 12.69 27.10
C GLN A 106 -9.05 12.36 25.59
N LEU A 107 -8.96 13.38 24.74
CA LEU A 107 -8.97 13.22 23.30
C LEU A 107 -7.58 12.87 22.79
N ASN A 108 -7.51 11.79 22.02
CA ASN A 108 -6.31 11.42 21.29
C ASN A 108 -6.72 10.76 19.98
N PHE A 109 -6.37 11.40 18.87
CA PHE A 109 -6.67 10.96 17.49
C PHE A 109 -5.48 10.25 16.82
N THR A 110 -4.51 9.81 17.62
CA THR A 110 -3.48 8.87 17.18
C THR A 110 -4.16 7.57 16.76
N HIS A 111 -3.88 7.13 15.53
CA HIS A 111 -4.59 6.01 14.93
C HIS A 111 -3.69 5.23 13.97
N ILE A 112 -4.11 3.99 13.73
CA ILE A 112 -3.53 3.08 12.76
C ILE A 112 -4.66 2.68 11.83
N ILE A 113 -4.39 2.72 10.53
CA ILE A 113 -5.31 2.26 9.50
C ILE A 113 -4.78 0.91 9.04
N ASP A 114 -5.42 -0.16 9.49
CA ASP A 114 -5.06 -1.52 9.07
C ASP A 114 -5.44 -1.73 7.60
N GLU A 115 -6.69 -1.47 7.26
CA GLU A 115 -7.24 -1.59 5.92
C GLU A 115 -8.26 -0.46 5.67
N PHE A 116 -8.13 0.21 4.53
CA PHE A 116 -9.14 1.14 4.05
C PHE A 116 -9.33 0.96 2.54
N SER A 117 -10.46 0.39 2.13
CA SER A 117 -10.68 -0.01 0.75
C SER A 117 -12.08 0.34 0.26
N PHE A 118 -12.22 0.48 -1.08
CA PHE A 118 -13.47 0.82 -1.73
C PHE A 118 -13.92 -0.31 -2.66
N GLY A 119 -14.96 -1.06 -2.24
CA GLY A 119 -15.53 -2.15 -3.03
C GLY A 119 -14.83 -3.47 -2.78
N THR A 120 -14.82 -4.35 -3.78
CA THR A 120 -14.29 -5.71 -3.62
C THR A 120 -12.78 -5.78 -3.81
N TYR A 121 -12.10 -6.53 -2.95
CA TYR A 121 -10.67 -6.82 -3.05
C TYR A 121 -10.32 -7.61 -4.33
N TYR A 122 -9.13 -7.34 -4.88
CA TYR A 122 -8.50 -8.19 -5.89
C TYR A 122 -6.97 -8.27 -5.65
N PRO A 123 -6.28 -9.34 -6.09
CA PRO A 123 -4.91 -9.63 -5.65
C PRO A 123 -3.82 -8.62 -6.04
N LYS A 124 -4.10 -7.74 -7.00
CA LYS A 124 -3.18 -6.69 -7.47
C LYS A 124 -3.61 -5.30 -6.98
N LEU A 125 -4.54 -5.23 -6.02
CA LEU A 125 -4.95 -3.99 -5.38
C LEU A 125 -3.92 -3.63 -4.32
N VAL A 126 -3.45 -2.39 -4.37
CA VAL A 126 -2.59 -1.80 -3.34
C VAL A 126 -3.29 -0.51 -2.93
N ASN A 127 -3.75 -0.44 -1.69
CA ASN A 127 -4.36 0.77 -1.15
C ASN A 127 -3.28 1.56 -0.39
N PRO A 128 -3.19 2.88 -0.58
CA PRO A 128 -2.14 3.68 0.03
C PRO A 128 -2.30 3.91 1.54
N LEU A 129 -3.48 3.67 2.13
CA LEU A 129 -3.67 3.83 3.58
C LEU A 129 -3.49 2.53 4.38
N ASP A 130 -3.35 1.38 3.72
CA ASP A 130 -3.26 0.09 4.40
C ASP A 130 -1.97 0.00 5.22
N GLY A 131 -2.08 -0.38 6.49
CA GLY A 131 -0.96 -0.49 7.42
C GLY A 131 -0.27 0.83 7.78
N THR A 132 -0.99 1.95 7.73
CA THR A 132 -0.40 3.28 8.00
C THR A 132 -0.68 3.76 9.42
N VAL A 133 0.26 4.48 10.03
CA VAL A 133 0.13 5.05 11.37
C VAL A 133 0.29 6.55 11.34
N VAL A 134 -0.58 7.25 12.09
CA VAL A 134 -0.45 8.67 12.30
C VAL A 134 -0.59 8.96 13.78
N VAL A 135 0.45 9.59 14.32
CA VAL A 135 0.48 10.09 15.70
C VAL A 135 -0.03 11.51 15.71
N ALA A 136 -0.99 11.78 16.59
CA ALA A 136 -1.50 13.11 16.90
C ALA A 136 -0.67 13.69 18.06
N GLU A 137 -0.12 14.89 17.87
CA GLU A 137 0.70 15.54 18.88
C GLU A 137 -0.16 16.31 19.89
N ASN A 138 -1.31 16.80 19.44
CA ASN A 138 -2.24 17.60 20.24
C ASN A 138 -3.58 16.89 20.41
N SER A 139 -4.23 17.08 21.56
CA SER A 139 -5.53 16.45 21.85
C SER A 139 -6.69 17.02 21.04
N LEU A 140 -6.56 18.27 20.57
CA LEU A 140 -7.54 18.98 19.74
C LEU A 140 -7.10 19.06 18.28
N GLU A 141 -6.40 18.04 17.80
CA GLU A 141 -6.00 17.94 16.41
C GLU A 141 -7.13 17.35 15.55
N HIS A 142 -7.24 17.83 14.32
CA HIS A 142 -8.06 17.23 13.27
C HIS A 142 -7.16 16.75 12.14
N ILE A 143 -7.36 15.51 11.73
CA ILE A 143 -6.59 14.87 10.66
C ILE A 143 -7.55 14.61 9.51
N LYS A 144 -7.23 15.12 8.33
CA LYS A 144 -8.07 15.03 7.14
C LYS A 144 -7.35 14.25 6.05
N TYR A 145 -8.03 13.22 5.53
CA TYR A 145 -7.61 12.45 4.37
C TYR A 145 -8.47 12.87 3.18
N PHE A 146 -7.83 13.37 2.14
CA PHE A 146 -8.46 13.64 0.85
C PHE A 146 -8.20 12.44 -0.05
N LEU A 147 -9.27 11.73 -0.40
CA LEU A 147 -9.27 10.51 -1.16
C LEU A 147 -9.85 10.78 -2.54
N SER A 148 -9.05 10.58 -3.58
CA SER A 148 -9.51 10.63 -4.97
C SER A 148 -9.74 9.20 -5.46
N VAL A 149 -11.00 8.80 -5.61
CA VAL A 149 -11.41 7.43 -5.89
C VAL A 149 -11.70 7.27 -7.39
N VAL A 150 -11.03 6.30 -8.01
CA VAL A 150 -11.16 5.94 -9.43
C VAL A 150 -11.80 4.58 -9.55
N ARG A 151 -12.80 4.45 -10.44
CA ARG A 151 -13.42 3.16 -10.73
C ARG A 151 -12.46 2.31 -11.56
N THR A 152 -12.22 1.08 -11.12
CA THR A 152 -11.37 0.13 -11.82
C THR A 152 -12.15 -1.13 -12.14
N LYS A 153 -12.12 -1.56 -13.40
CA LYS A 153 -12.58 -2.88 -13.82
C LYS A 153 -11.37 -3.78 -14.00
N TYR A 154 -11.28 -4.84 -13.21
CA TYR A 154 -10.22 -5.82 -13.34
C TYR A 154 -10.74 -7.06 -14.07
N ARG A 155 -10.04 -7.50 -15.12
CA ARG A 155 -10.35 -8.74 -15.84
C ARG A 155 -9.22 -9.74 -15.64
N SER A 156 -9.52 -10.84 -14.96
CA SER A 156 -8.56 -11.93 -14.77
C SER A 156 -8.45 -12.78 -16.04
N TYR A 157 -7.23 -12.92 -16.56
CA TYR A 157 -6.94 -13.83 -17.67
C TYR A 157 -7.09 -15.30 -17.28
N SER A 158 -6.70 -15.66 -16.05
CA SER A 158 -6.63 -17.05 -15.61
C SER A 158 -8.00 -17.65 -15.31
N THR A 159 -8.93 -16.83 -14.80
CA THR A 159 -10.25 -17.27 -14.35
C THR A 159 -11.36 -16.76 -15.28
N GLY A 160 -11.09 -15.76 -16.12
CA GLY A 160 -12.09 -15.08 -16.93
C GLY A 160 -13.05 -14.17 -16.14
N TYR A 161 -12.89 -14.11 -14.82
CA TYR A 161 -13.73 -13.32 -13.93
C TYR A 161 -13.43 -11.82 -14.07
N THR A 162 -14.49 -11.01 -14.10
CA THR A 162 -14.41 -9.55 -14.11
C THR A 162 -14.90 -8.99 -12.79
N VAL A 163 -14.07 -8.19 -12.13
CA VAL A 163 -14.36 -7.54 -10.86
C VAL A 163 -14.45 -6.05 -11.07
N ASP A 164 -15.56 -5.44 -10.66
CA ASP A 164 -15.67 -3.99 -10.56
C ASP A 164 -15.26 -3.59 -9.14
N THR A 165 -14.20 -2.80 -9.05
CA THR A 165 -13.57 -2.36 -7.80
C THR A 165 -13.16 -0.90 -7.93
N ASN A 166 -12.53 -0.32 -6.92
CA ASN A 166 -12.04 1.05 -6.97
C ASN A 166 -10.60 1.10 -6.44
N GLN A 167 -9.82 1.99 -7.04
CA GLN A 167 -8.52 2.40 -6.51
C GLN A 167 -8.64 3.84 -6.03
N TYR A 168 -7.73 4.27 -5.18
CA TYR A 168 -7.73 5.66 -4.76
C TYR A 168 -6.32 6.18 -4.50
N ALA A 169 -6.17 7.48 -4.67
CA ALA A 169 -5.02 8.24 -4.19
C ALA A 169 -5.39 8.97 -2.91
N VAL A 170 -4.43 9.20 -2.02
CA VAL A 170 -4.65 9.87 -0.74
C VAL A 170 -3.70 11.04 -0.55
N THR A 171 -4.20 12.10 0.07
CA THR A 171 -3.39 13.21 0.62
C THR A 171 -3.79 13.43 2.06
N GLU A 172 -2.81 13.44 2.96
CA GLU A 172 -3.01 13.72 4.39
C GLU A 172 -2.82 15.21 4.67
N MET A 173 -3.68 15.77 5.52
CA MET A 173 -3.54 17.10 6.07
C MET A 173 -3.85 17.11 7.56
N LYS A 174 -2.92 17.61 8.37
CA LYS A 174 -3.08 17.81 9.80
C LYS A 174 -3.39 19.27 10.12
N GLY A 175 -4.20 19.51 11.13
CA GLY A 175 -4.49 20.85 11.62
C GLY A 175 -4.97 20.85 13.06
N VAL A 176 -4.69 21.93 13.79
CA VAL A 176 -5.12 22.06 15.20
C VAL A 176 -6.38 22.91 15.27
N THR A 177 -7.36 22.44 16.05
CA THR A 177 -8.56 23.20 16.35
C THR A 177 -8.32 24.10 17.54
N ASN A 178 -8.35 25.42 17.30
CA ASN A 178 -8.33 26.40 18.39
C ASN A 178 -9.66 26.39 19.16
N GLN A 179 -9.57 26.37 20.50
CA GLN A 179 -10.69 26.23 21.45
C GLN A 179 -11.82 27.28 21.34
N GLY A 180 -11.70 28.29 20.48
CA GLY A 180 -12.72 29.32 20.23
C GLY A 180 -13.44 29.23 18.87
N ARG A 181 -13.03 28.34 17.96
CA ARG A 181 -13.66 28.19 16.63
C ARG A 181 -14.17 26.76 16.44
N LEU A 182 -15.45 26.54 16.74
CA LEU A 182 -16.17 25.28 16.46
C LEU A 182 -16.28 24.92 14.96
N SER A 183 -15.77 25.76 14.05
CA SER A 183 -15.88 25.55 12.60
C SER A 183 -15.17 24.27 12.12
N HIS A 184 -14.19 23.76 12.88
CA HIS A 184 -13.50 22.51 12.60
C HIS A 184 -13.45 21.65 13.85
N PRO A 185 -14.38 20.70 14.04
CA PRO A 185 -14.31 19.80 15.18
C PRO A 185 -13.03 18.95 15.13
N PRO A 186 -12.40 18.64 16.28
CA PRO A 186 -11.29 17.71 16.33
C PRO A 186 -11.80 16.29 16.01
N GLY A 187 -11.01 15.50 15.29
CA GLY A 187 -11.46 14.24 14.73
C GLY A 187 -10.67 13.78 13.51
N LEU A 188 -11.05 12.61 13.00
CA LEU A 188 -10.56 12.09 11.73
C LEU A 188 -11.63 12.27 10.67
N PHE A 189 -11.23 12.76 9.50
CA PHE A 189 -12.14 13.06 8.40
C PHE A 189 -11.61 12.42 7.13
N PHE A 190 -12.38 11.53 6.52
CA PHE A 190 -12.05 10.89 5.26
C PHE A 190 -12.97 11.43 4.18
N LYS A 191 -12.48 12.43 3.46
CA LYS A 191 -13.17 13.07 2.35
C LYS A 191 -12.89 12.30 1.08
N TYR A 192 -13.90 11.67 0.52
CA TYR A 192 -13.77 10.94 -0.73
C TYR A 192 -14.48 11.66 -1.88
N ASP A 193 -13.77 11.82 -2.99
CA ASP A 193 -14.30 12.32 -4.25
C ASP A 193 -14.18 11.23 -5.33
N MET A 194 -15.22 11.09 -6.14
CA MET A 194 -15.26 10.13 -7.23
C MET A 194 -14.75 10.80 -8.49
N GLU A 195 -13.62 10.36 -9.00
CA GLU A 195 -13.07 10.89 -10.24
C GLU A 195 -13.90 10.44 -11.45
N PRO A 196 -14.11 11.32 -12.45
CA PRO A 196 -14.91 11.02 -13.64
C PRO A 196 -14.17 10.15 -14.67
N ILE A 197 -13.18 9.36 -14.24
CA ILE A 197 -12.39 8.47 -15.08
C ILE A 197 -12.55 7.01 -14.63
N ALA A 198 -12.35 6.08 -15.54
CA ALA A 198 -12.40 4.65 -15.26
C ALA A 198 -11.19 3.94 -15.85
N LEU A 199 -10.64 2.99 -15.10
CA LEU A 199 -9.51 2.15 -15.49
C LEU A 199 -10.00 0.75 -15.86
N ASP A 200 -9.60 0.21 -17.00
CA ASP A 200 -9.84 -1.20 -17.36
C ASP A 200 -8.49 -1.95 -17.35
N ILE A 201 -8.26 -2.73 -16.30
CA ILE A 201 -7.04 -3.50 -16.11
C ILE A 201 -7.30 -4.92 -16.57
N THR A 202 -6.81 -5.27 -17.74
CA THR A 202 -6.81 -6.64 -18.23
C THR A 202 -5.50 -7.31 -17.87
N ASP A 203 -5.56 -8.39 -17.09
CA ASP A 203 -4.42 -9.27 -16.96
C ASP A 203 -4.15 -9.93 -18.32
N ARG A 204 -2.89 -10.00 -18.74
CA ARG A 204 -2.50 -10.71 -19.96
C ARG A 204 -1.30 -11.59 -19.64
N ARG A 205 -1.41 -12.87 -19.97
CA ARG A 205 -0.23 -13.74 -20.01
C ARG A 205 0.44 -13.67 -21.38
N LEU A 206 1.75 -13.84 -21.38
CA LEU A 206 2.51 -13.99 -22.62
C LEU A 206 1.96 -15.21 -23.37
N PRO A 207 1.57 -15.07 -24.65
CA PRO A 207 1.14 -16.22 -25.43
C PRO A 207 2.31 -17.20 -25.56
N PHE A 208 1.99 -18.49 -25.63
CA PHE A 208 3.00 -19.55 -25.72
C PHE A 208 3.95 -19.36 -26.92
N SER A 209 3.46 -18.81 -28.02
CA SER A 209 4.27 -18.45 -29.19
C SER A 209 5.38 -17.45 -28.87
N GLN A 210 5.09 -16.42 -28.06
CA GLN A 210 6.09 -15.43 -27.68
C GLN A 210 7.12 -16.00 -26.71
N TRP A 211 6.71 -16.93 -25.83
CA TRP A 211 7.65 -17.71 -25.02
C TRP A 211 8.58 -18.57 -25.89
N LEU A 212 8.03 -19.27 -26.90
CA LEU A 212 8.80 -20.11 -27.80
C LEU A 212 9.85 -19.32 -28.59
N VAL A 213 9.46 -18.20 -29.19
CA VAL A 213 10.38 -17.31 -29.93
C VAL A 213 11.52 -16.83 -29.02
N ARG A 214 11.21 -16.48 -27.77
CA ARG A 214 12.23 -16.08 -26.78
C ARG A 214 13.18 -17.24 -26.45
N SER A 215 12.67 -18.45 -26.25
CA SER A 215 13.50 -19.64 -25.99
C SER A 215 14.45 -19.94 -27.15
N VAL A 216 13.95 -19.90 -28.39
CA VAL A 216 14.78 -20.11 -29.59
C VAL A 216 15.86 -19.04 -29.72
N ASN A 217 15.52 -17.76 -29.48
CA ASN A 217 16.50 -16.67 -29.51
C ASN A 217 17.61 -16.85 -28.46
N ILE A 218 17.26 -17.29 -27.25
CA ILE A 218 18.25 -17.55 -26.19
C ILE A 218 19.18 -18.70 -26.59
N ILE A 219 18.63 -19.83 -27.06
CA ILE A 219 19.42 -20.99 -27.48
C ILE A 219 20.33 -20.64 -28.66
N GLY A 220 19.79 -19.94 -29.67
CA GLY A 220 20.57 -19.47 -30.82
C GLY A 220 21.68 -18.50 -30.41
N GLY A 221 21.39 -17.58 -29.49
CA GLY A 221 22.37 -16.66 -28.92
C GLY A 221 23.51 -17.40 -28.20
N VAL A 222 23.20 -18.42 -27.40
CA VAL A 222 24.23 -19.22 -26.70
C VAL A 222 25.13 -19.95 -27.70
N ILE A 223 24.56 -20.60 -28.72
CA ILE A 223 25.36 -21.33 -29.73
C ILE A 223 26.31 -20.39 -30.48
N VAL A 224 25.81 -19.24 -30.92
CA VAL A 224 26.62 -18.24 -31.63
C VAL A 224 27.69 -17.65 -30.72
N CYS A 225 27.34 -17.29 -29.48
CA CYS A 225 28.30 -16.79 -28.50
C CYS A 225 29.42 -17.79 -28.22
N THR A 226 29.10 -19.07 -27.98
CA THR A 226 30.09 -20.13 -27.76
C THR A 226 31.01 -20.30 -28.97
N GLY A 227 30.47 -20.33 -30.19
CA GLY A 227 31.25 -20.45 -31.41
C GLY A 227 32.18 -19.26 -31.64
N SER A 228 31.68 -18.03 -31.43
CA SER A 228 32.49 -16.81 -31.54
C SER A 228 33.56 -16.71 -30.47
N LEU A 229 33.25 -17.09 -29.22
CA LEU A 229 34.24 -17.14 -28.13
C LEU A 229 35.34 -18.14 -28.41
N TYR A 230 35.01 -19.34 -28.90
CA TYR A 230 35.99 -20.37 -29.23
C TYR A 230 36.96 -19.88 -30.32
N ARG A 231 36.45 -19.28 -31.41
CA ARG A 231 37.27 -18.71 -32.48
C ARG A 231 38.14 -17.55 -32.00
N LEU A 232 37.62 -16.68 -31.14
CA LEU A 232 38.38 -15.60 -30.51
C LEU A 232 39.50 -16.16 -29.61
N PHE A 233 39.21 -17.20 -28.85
CA PHE A 233 40.17 -17.86 -27.97
C PHE A 233 41.30 -18.53 -28.77
N GLU A 234 40.99 -19.28 -29.82
CA GLU A 234 42.02 -19.85 -30.71
C GLU A 234 42.86 -18.77 -31.39
N ALA A 235 42.25 -17.68 -31.88
CA ALA A 235 42.98 -16.57 -32.47
C ALA A 235 43.89 -15.86 -31.46
N ALA A 236 43.45 -15.72 -30.21
CA ALA A 236 44.24 -15.14 -29.12
C ALA A 236 45.41 -16.06 -28.74
N CYS A 237 45.17 -17.34 -28.50
CA CYS A 237 46.22 -18.33 -28.22
C CYS A 237 47.21 -18.44 -29.37
N GLY A 238 46.74 -18.45 -30.62
CA GLY A 238 47.59 -18.46 -31.82
C GLY A 238 48.49 -17.22 -31.92
N LYS A 239 47.98 -16.04 -31.58
CA LYS A 239 48.79 -14.81 -31.50
C LYS A 239 49.82 -14.84 -30.37
N VAL A 240 49.45 -15.36 -29.20
CA VAL A 240 50.35 -15.50 -28.04
C VAL A 240 51.47 -16.50 -28.30
N LEU A 241 51.15 -17.68 -28.86
CA LEU A 241 52.13 -18.69 -29.27
C LEU A 241 53.05 -18.21 -30.40
N ARG A 242 52.52 -17.40 -31.33
CA ARG A 242 53.33 -16.78 -32.39
C ARG A 242 54.28 -15.71 -31.83
N GLN A 243 53.84 -14.92 -30.85
CA GLN A 243 54.72 -13.98 -30.14
C GLN A 243 55.79 -14.68 -29.29
N SER A 244 55.48 -15.84 -28.68
CA SER A 244 56.49 -16.60 -27.91
C SER A 244 57.52 -17.29 -28.82
N ARG A 245 57.13 -17.83 -29.98
CA ARG A 245 58.08 -18.35 -30.99
C ARG A 245 59.00 -17.28 -31.55
N VAL A 246 58.48 -16.08 -31.81
CA VAL A 246 59.33 -14.95 -32.27
C VAL A 246 60.33 -14.54 -31.19
N LYS A 247 59.95 -14.54 -29.90
CA LYS A 247 60.89 -14.29 -28.80
C LYS A 247 61.96 -15.38 -28.64
N SER A 248 61.59 -16.66 -28.80
CA SER A 248 62.54 -17.78 -28.67
C SER A 248 63.53 -17.83 -29.83
N GLY A 249 63.09 -17.59 -31.07
CA GLY A 249 63.98 -17.53 -32.24
C GLY A 249 64.88 -16.29 -32.30
N MET A 250 64.64 -15.29 -31.45
CA MET A 250 65.53 -14.13 -31.29
C MET A 250 66.61 -14.36 -30.22
N LEU A 251 66.43 -15.35 -29.33
CA LEU A 251 67.42 -15.75 -28.33
C LEU A 251 68.46 -16.73 -28.91
N ASP A 252 68.04 -17.64 -29.79
CA ASP A 252 68.97 -18.54 -30.52
C ASP A 252 69.93 -17.79 -31.48
N LYS A 253 69.61 -16.54 -31.85
CA LYS A 253 70.46 -15.70 -32.70
C LYS A 253 71.48 -14.82 -31.94
N LEU A 254 71.54 -14.95 -30.61
CA LEU A 254 72.52 -14.24 -29.77
C LEU A 254 73.60 -15.17 -29.20
N GLU A 255 73.58 -16.47 -29.55
CA GLU A 255 74.59 -17.46 -29.16
C GLU A 255 75.52 -17.92 -30.31
N GLU A 256 75.44 -17.28 -31.49
CA GLU A 256 76.50 -17.29 -32.54
C GLU A 256 77.21 -15.94 -32.59
#